data_AF-A0A3N5X0B2-F1
#
_entry.id   AF-A0A3N5X0B2-F1
#
_cell.length_a   1.000
_cell.length_b   1.000
_cell.length_c   1.000
_cell.angle_alpha   90.00
_cell.angle_beta   90.00
_cell.angle_gamma   90.00
#
_symmetry.space_group_name_H-M   'P 1'
#
loop_
_entity.id
_entity.type
_entity.pdbx_description
1 polymer ?
#
loop_
_entity_poly.entity_id
_entity_poly.type
_entity_poly.pdbx_seq_one_letter_code
_entity_poly.pdbx_strand_id
1 'polypeptide(L)'
;MSKIKFLFFTILVAALLAQAPVAALAQLPPYADPGGVPHYFGPYANWAFSPLPKGPVATVTLVDGGTGYNAPLVTISDAYGTGSGAGAASATVDLITGAITAITGGLGGAGYSAPVVIIEDNPALCGGAAPQPECGTGAIADAVIGGTLTGGMLKFIDPLPGLYDPRSGGTAPAKSIPLGVPDVVTYPGSHYYEIALREFSESFHASLPPTKM
;
A
#
# COMPACT_ATOMS: atom_id res chain seq x y z
N MET A 1 -1.57 45.08 35.31
CA MET A 1 -2.15 43.77 35.69
C MET A 1 -1.69 43.44 37.10
N SER A 2 -2.60 43.10 38.01
CA SER A 2 -2.25 42.76 39.41
C SER A 2 -1.30 41.55 39.44
N LYS A 3 -0.32 41.55 40.36
CA LYS A 3 0.68 40.48 40.53
C LYS A 3 0.06 39.08 40.61
N ILE A 4 -1.18 38.97 41.09
CA ILE A 4 -1.98 37.74 41.12
C ILE A 4 -2.39 37.26 39.72
N LYS A 5 -2.78 38.16 38.81
CA LYS A 5 -3.16 37.80 37.43
C LYS A 5 -1.95 37.40 36.59
N PHE A 6 -0.76 37.96 36.86
CA PHE A 6 0.47 37.56 36.20
C PHE A 6 0.95 36.19 36.66
N LEU A 7 0.79 35.87 37.96
CA LEU A 7 1.15 34.57 38.53
C LEU A 7 0.23 33.43 38.04
N PHE A 8 -1.07 33.69 37.86
CA PHE A 8 -2.00 32.73 37.25
C PHE A 8 -1.72 32.51 35.76
N PHE A 9 -1.30 33.56 35.04
CA PHE A 9 -0.97 33.44 33.62
C PHE A 9 0.33 32.67 33.39
N THR A 10 1.35 32.84 34.25
CA THR A 10 2.61 32.09 34.13
C THR A 10 2.49 30.62 34.53
N ILE A 11 1.61 30.27 35.49
CA ILE A 11 1.33 28.86 35.84
C ILE A 11 0.56 28.15 34.71
N LEU A 12 -0.38 28.84 34.04
CA LEU A 12 -1.12 28.28 32.91
C LEU A 12 -0.22 28.02 31.68
N VAL A 13 0.75 28.90 31.41
CA VAL A 13 1.71 28.73 30.31
C VAL A 13 2.76 27.64 30.63
N ALA A 14 3.16 27.48 31.89
CA ALA A 14 4.04 26.39 32.30
C ALA A 14 3.37 25.01 32.22
N ALA A 15 2.05 24.92 32.46
CA ALA A 15 1.28 23.68 32.27
C ALA A 15 1.09 23.30 30.79
N LEU A 16 1.13 24.26 29.86
CA LEU A 16 0.97 24.02 28.42
C LEU A 16 2.26 23.53 27.74
N LEU A 17 3.40 23.57 28.43
CA LEU A 17 4.69 23.03 27.97
C LEU A 17 5.00 21.64 28.54
N ALA A 18 4.01 20.95 29.13
CA ALA A 18 4.11 19.52 29.40
C ALA A 18 4.23 18.79 28.06
N GLN A 19 5.47 18.57 27.62
CA GLN A 19 5.80 17.78 26.45
C GLN A 19 5.13 16.42 26.62
N ALA A 20 4.18 16.12 25.73
CA ALA A 20 3.66 14.76 25.63
C ALA A 20 4.86 13.81 25.52
N PRO A 21 4.87 12.66 26.22
CA PRO A 21 5.92 11.68 26.03
C PRO A 21 5.93 11.36 24.53
N VAL A 22 7.01 11.73 23.86
CA VAL A 22 7.27 11.28 22.50
C VAL A 22 7.28 9.77 22.63
N ALA A 23 6.24 9.11 22.13
CA ALA A 23 6.18 7.67 22.11
C ALA A 23 7.48 7.22 21.44
N ALA A 24 8.32 6.51 22.20
CA ALA A 24 9.51 5.90 21.65
C ALA A 24 9.01 5.05 20.48
N LEU A 25 9.40 5.41 19.25
CA LEU A 25 9.16 4.57 18.10
C LEU A 25 9.76 3.21 18.45
N ALA A 26 8.92 2.19 18.54
CA ALA A 26 9.37 0.83 18.77
C ALA A 26 10.44 0.52 17.72
N GLN A 27 11.67 0.34 18.18
CA GLN A 27 12.77 0.02 17.28
C GLN A 27 12.44 -1.35 16.68
N LEU A 28 12.20 -1.37 15.37
CA LEU A 28 11.86 -2.59 14.66
C LEU A 28 12.98 -3.62 14.87
N PRO A 29 12.64 -4.90 15.12
CA PRO A 29 13.66 -5.91 15.39
C PRO A 29 14.65 -6.00 14.21
N PRO A 30 15.95 -6.18 14.48
CA PRO A 30 16.95 -6.34 13.43
C PRO A 30 16.63 -7.58 12.58
N TYR A 31 16.36 -7.34 11.30
CA TYR A 31 16.00 -8.36 10.31
C TYR A 31 17.23 -8.77 9.50
N ALA A 32 17.77 -9.94 9.83
CA ALA A 32 18.53 -10.77 8.90
C ALA A 32 18.46 -12.21 9.41
N ASP A 33 17.74 -13.09 8.70
CA ASP A 33 17.84 -14.54 8.84
C ASP A 33 18.36 -15.13 7.52
N PRO A 34 19.69 -15.04 7.26
CA PRO A 34 20.26 -15.59 6.04
C PRO A 34 20.10 -17.11 6.02
N GLY A 35 19.21 -17.62 5.17
CA GLY A 35 18.91 -19.05 5.04
C GLY A 35 17.54 -19.47 5.58
N GLY A 36 16.77 -18.56 6.18
CA GLY A 36 15.38 -18.80 6.58
C GLY A 36 14.41 -18.90 5.39
N VAL A 37 13.20 -19.41 5.65
CA VAL A 37 12.10 -19.38 4.67
C VAL A 37 11.78 -17.92 4.33
N PRO A 38 11.88 -17.48 3.06
CA PRO A 38 11.64 -16.08 2.74
C PRO A 38 10.20 -15.69 3.10
N HIS A 39 10.09 -14.65 3.92
CA HIS A 39 8.82 -14.09 4.35
C HIS A 39 8.23 -13.21 3.24
N TYR A 40 7.70 -13.85 2.18
CA TYR A 40 7.18 -13.15 1.00
C TYR A 40 6.00 -12.20 1.31
N PHE A 41 5.19 -12.52 2.34
CA PHE A 41 3.94 -11.78 2.67
C PHE A 41 3.68 -11.56 4.18
N GLY A 42 4.66 -11.71 5.08
CA GLY A 42 4.50 -11.39 6.52
C GLY A 42 5.43 -12.21 7.44
N PRO A 43 5.66 -11.82 8.72
CA PRO A 43 4.96 -10.81 9.54
C PRO A 43 5.62 -9.41 9.58
N TYR A 44 6.75 -9.23 8.91
CA TYR A 44 7.45 -7.95 8.82
C TYR A 44 7.25 -7.32 7.45
N ALA A 45 7.09 -6.00 7.41
CA ALA A 45 6.95 -5.28 6.15
C ALA A 45 8.23 -5.42 5.33
N ASN A 46 8.15 -6.08 4.17
CA ASN A 46 9.16 -5.84 3.15
C ASN A 46 8.89 -4.45 2.56
N TRP A 47 9.78 -3.50 2.81
CA TRP A 47 9.72 -2.18 2.17
C TRP A 47 10.21 -2.28 0.72
N ALA A 48 9.71 -3.25 -0.04
CA ALA A 48 9.85 -3.17 -1.48
C ALA A 48 9.01 -1.98 -1.93
N PHE A 49 9.63 -0.79 -1.97
CA PHE A 49 9.10 0.49 -2.50
C PHE A 49 8.86 0.40 -4.02
N SER A 50 8.27 -0.69 -4.50
CA SER A 50 7.71 -0.75 -5.84
C SER A 50 6.59 0.29 -5.91
N PRO A 51 6.54 1.14 -6.95
CA PRO A 51 5.37 1.97 -7.20
C PRO A 51 4.09 1.12 -7.11
N LEU A 52 3.07 1.63 -6.43
CA LEU A 52 1.76 0.98 -6.36
C LEU A 52 0.96 1.31 -7.62
N PRO A 53 0.13 0.38 -8.13
CA PRO A 53 -0.83 0.72 -9.16
C PRO A 53 -1.84 1.73 -8.61
N LYS A 54 -2.25 2.67 -9.46
CA LYS A 54 -3.21 3.73 -9.13
C LYS A 54 -4.41 3.70 -10.06
N GLY A 55 -5.59 3.96 -9.53
CA GLY A 55 -6.82 3.98 -10.30
C GLY A 55 -7.94 4.77 -9.66
N PRO A 56 -9.12 4.83 -10.32
CA PRO A 56 -10.36 5.25 -9.67
C PRO A 56 -10.83 4.22 -8.64
N VAL A 57 -11.64 4.67 -7.69
CA VAL A 57 -12.42 3.79 -6.81
C VAL A 57 -13.52 3.12 -7.64
N ALA A 58 -13.52 1.79 -7.69
CA ALA A 58 -14.44 1.01 -8.50
C ALA A 58 -15.61 0.46 -7.68
N THR A 59 -15.38 0.07 -6.42
CA THR A 59 -16.42 -0.43 -5.54
C THR A 59 -16.24 0.11 -4.13
N VAL A 60 -17.35 0.31 -3.44
CA VAL A 60 -17.42 0.57 -2.00
C VAL A 60 -18.42 -0.42 -1.41
N THR A 61 -18.02 -1.14 -0.38
CA THR A 61 -18.81 -2.21 0.24
C THR A 61 -18.85 -2.05 1.74
N LEU A 62 -20.05 -2.03 2.30
CA LEU A 62 -20.23 -2.05 3.75
C LEU A 62 -19.82 -3.42 4.30
N VAL A 63 -19.00 -3.41 5.36
CA VAL A 63 -18.54 -4.62 6.07
C VAL A 63 -19.32 -4.79 7.37
N ASP A 64 -19.44 -3.71 8.14
CA ASP A 64 -20.24 -3.66 9.38
C ASP A 64 -21.01 -2.33 9.41
N GLY A 65 -22.29 -2.40 9.76
CA GLY A 65 -23.18 -1.25 9.85
C GLY A 65 -23.02 -0.42 11.13
N GLY A 66 -22.36 -0.96 12.16
CA GLY A 66 -22.27 -0.34 13.47
C GLY A 66 -23.65 -0.07 14.09
N THR A 67 -23.72 0.89 15.01
CA THR A 67 -24.96 1.25 15.72
C THR A 67 -25.02 2.72 16.07
N GLY A 68 -26.24 3.24 16.25
CA GLY A 68 -26.47 4.59 16.78
C GLY A 68 -26.22 5.75 15.82
N TYR A 69 -26.00 5.48 14.53
CA TYR A 69 -25.87 6.54 13.52
C TYR A 69 -27.20 7.26 13.33
N ASN A 70 -27.14 8.59 13.22
CA ASN A 70 -28.31 9.43 12.91
C ASN A 70 -28.17 10.10 11.53
N ALA A 71 -27.00 10.68 11.25
CA ALA A 71 -26.70 11.38 10.01
C ALA A 71 -25.25 11.09 9.57
N PRO A 72 -24.96 9.86 9.08
CA PRO A 72 -23.62 9.46 8.73
C PRO A 72 -23.04 10.26 7.55
N LEU A 73 -21.77 10.62 7.68
CA LEU A 73 -20.92 11.21 6.66
C LEU A 73 -19.93 10.15 6.20
N VAL A 74 -19.98 9.82 4.91
CA VAL A 74 -19.04 8.87 4.28
C VAL A 74 -18.05 9.66 3.45
N THR A 75 -16.77 9.53 3.78
CA THR A 75 -15.68 10.15 3.03
C THR A 75 -14.70 9.09 2.55
N ILE A 76 -14.11 9.31 1.38
CA ILE A 76 -13.14 8.39 0.78
C ILE A 76 -11.82 9.12 0.63
N SER A 77 -10.85 8.65 1.41
CA SER A 77 -9.48 9.12 1.38
C SER A 77 -8.57 8.05 0.75
N ASP A 78 -7.29 8.33 0.70
CA ASP A 78 -6.24 7.40 0.29
C ASP A 78 -5.19 7.35 1.40
N ALA A 79 -4.81 6.16 1.85
CA ALA A 79 -3.87 5.98 2.97
C ALA A 79 -2.51 6.66 2.71
N TYR A 80 -2.14 6.85 1.44
CA TYR A 80 -0.91 7.49 1.02
C TYR A 80 -1.13 8.93 0.51
N GLY A 81 -2.34 9.47 0.59
CA GLY A 81 -2.68 10.83 0.15
C GLY A 81 -2.53 11.06 -1.36
N THR A 82 -2.55 9.99 -2.17
CA THR A 82 -2.33 10.06 -3.62
C THR A 82 -3.61 10.14 -4.44
N GLY A 83 -4.73 9.69 -3.86
CA GLY A 83 -6.04 9.67 -4.50
C GLY A 83 -6.90 10.88 -4.18
N SER A 84 -7.73 11.31 -5.13
CA SER A 84 -8.71 12.37 -4.94
C SER A 84 -9.89 12.27 -5.92
N GLY A 85 -10.97 12.98 -5.60
CA GLY A 85 -12.10 13.16 -6.51
C GLY A 85 -13.05 11.97 -6.62
N ALA A 86 -13.06 11.04 -5.66
CA ALA A 86 -14.15 10.07 -5.56
C ALA A 86 -15.51 10.80 -5.50
N GLY A 87 -16.52 10.24 -6.15
CA GLY A 87 -17.87 10.78 -6.13
C GLY A 87 -18.45 10.84 -4.71
N ALA A 88 -19.50 11.64 -4.52
CA ALA A 88 -20.19 11.70 -3.23
C ALA A 88 -20.66 10.30 -2.80
N ALA A 89 -20.39 9.94 -1.54
CA ALA A 89 -20.86 8.72 -0.93
C ALA A 89 -21.95 9.05 0.10
N SER A 90 -22.93 8.16 0.25
CA SER A 90 -23.99 8.29 1.23
C SER A 90 -24.28 6.95 1.90
N ALA A 91 -24.62 6.99 3.18
CA ALA A 91 -24.99 5.81 3.96
C ALA A 91 -26.51 5.83 4.22
N THR A 92 -27.14 4.67 4.10
CA THR A 92 -28.55 4.46 4.47
C THR A 92 -28.60 3.88 5.88
N VAL A 93 -29.39 4.50 6.76
CA VAL A 93 -29.49 4.11 8.17
C VAL A 93 -30.84 3.49 8.45
N ASP A 94 -30.87 2.39 9.20
CA ASP A 94 -32.09 1.93 9.86
C ASP A 94 -32.39 2.81 11.07
N LEU A 95 -33.48 3.58 11.01
CA LEU A 95 -33.84 4.55 12.04
C LEU A 95 -34.26 3.92 13.38
N ILE A 96 -34.48 2.60 13.43
CA ILE A 96 -34.81 1.90 14.68
C ILE A 96 -33.53 1.53 15.43
N THR A 97 -32.56 0.97 14.73
CA THR A 97 -31.30 0.45 15.33
C THR A 97 -30.13 1.43 15.24
N GLY A 98 -30.23 2.44 14.36
CA GLY A 98 -29.13 3.33 14.01
C GLY A 98 -28.00 2.62 13.25
N ALA A 99 -28.22 1.40 12.73
CA ALA A 99 -27.23 0.68 11.95
C ALA A 99 -27.23 1.16 10.49
N ILE A 100 -26.04 1.31 9.90
CA ILE A 100 -25.91 1.54 8.46
C ILE A 100 -26.24 0.23 7.74
N THR A 101 -27.13 0.29 6.76
CA THR A 101 -27.60 -0.89 6.00
C THR A 101 -27.04 -0.93 4.58
N ALA A 102 -26.63 0.22 4.04
CA ALA A 102 -26.00 0.30 2.73
C ALA A 102 -25.14 1.57 2.61
N ILE A 103 -24.11 1.49 1.77
CA ILE A 103 -23.36 2.65 1.27
C ILE A 103 -23.56 2.70 -0.24
N THR A 104 -23.85 3.90 -0.76
CA THR A 104 -24.01 4.14 -2.19
C THR A 104 -23.14 5.30 -2.64
N GLY A 105 -22.70 5.29 -3.90
CA GLY A 105 -21.79 6.30 -4.44
C GLY A 105 -20.33 6.03 -4.07
N GLY A 106 -19.53 7.10 -3.97
CA GLY A 106 -18.11 6.94 -3.64
C GLY A 106 -17.22 6.42 -4.76
N LEU A 107 -17.73 6.35 -5.99
CA LEU A 107 -17.03 5.77 -7.13
C LEU A 107 -16.29 6.83 -7.96
N GLY A 108 -15.30 6.41 -8.74
CA GLY A 108 -14.54 7.27 -9.64
C GLY A 108 -13.32 7.92 -8.96
N GLY A 109 -13.06 9.17 -9.33
CA GLY A 109 -11.82 9.86 -8.94
C GLY A 109 -10.58 9.32 -9.66
N ALA A 110 -9.41 9.69 -9.17
CA ALA A 110 -8.14 9.28 -9.75
C ALA A 110 -7.04 9.21 -8.70
N GLY A 111 -6.01 8.40 -8.98
CA GLY A 111 -4.78 8.37 -8.20
C GLY A 111 -4.84 7.54 -6.91
N TYR A 112 -5.97 6.89 -6.60
CA TYR A 112 -6.09 6.03 -5.42
C TYR A 112 -5.19 4.80 -5.58
N SER A 113 -4.43 4.50 -4.55
CA SER A 113 -3.59 3.29 -4.46
C SER A 113 -3.96 2.42 -3.25
N ALA A 114 -4.50 3.04 -2.20
CA ALA A 114 -5.04 2.38 -1.03
C ALA A 114 -6.21 3.22 -0.50
N PRO A 115 -7.39 3.15 -1.13
CA PRO A 115 -8.55 3.93 -0.70
C PRO A 115 -9.00 3.49 0.70
N VAL A 116 -9.36 4.46 1.53
CA VAL A 116 -9.85 4.25 2.89
C VAL A 116 -11.21 4.91 3.00
N VAL A 117 -12.22 4.14 3.42
CA VAL A 117 -13.54 4.67 3.73
C VAL A 117 -13.54 5.10 5.19
N ILE A 118 -13.91 6.36 5.42
CA ILE A 118 -14.07 6.93 6.75
C ILE A 118 -15.56 7.22 6.92
N ILE A 119 -16.15 6.64 7.96
CA ILE A 119 -17.56 6.78 8.31
C ILE A 119 -17.63 7.46 9.67
N GLU A 120 -18.17 8.67 9.68
CA GLU A 120 -18.41 9.43 10.90
C GLU A 120 -19.89 9.76 10.99
N ASP A 121 -20.40 10.01 12.20
CA ASP A 121 -21.73 10.62 12.35
C ASP A 121 -21.58 12.14 12.37
N ASN A 122 -22.57 12.86 11.85
CA ASN A 122 -22.45 14.31 11.71
C ASN A 122 -22.36 14.98 13.09
N PRO A 123 -21.22 15.61 13.44
CA PRO A 123 -21.02 16.19 14.77
C PRO A 123 -21.92 17.41 15.03
N ALA A 124 -22.53 17.98 13.98
CA ALA A 124 -23.54 19.02 14.15
C ALA A 124 -24.88 18.45 14.68
N LEU A 125 -25.08 17.13 14.63
CA LEU A 125 -26.35 16.45 14.96
C LEU A 125 -26.22 15.42 16.08
N CYS A 126 -25.02 15.11 16.55
CA CYS A 126 -24.76 14.14 17.62
C CYS A 126 -23.56 14.55 18.50
N GLY A 127 -23.43 13.93 19.69
CA GLY A 127 -22.23 13.99 20.53
C GLY A 127 -21.96 15.32 21.26
N GLY A 128 -22.79 16.34 21.06
CA GLY A 128 -22.70 17.61 21.79
C GLY A 128 -23.64 17.70 23.00
N ALA A 129 -23.93 18.92 23.44
CA ALA A 129 -24.76 19.15 24.62
C ALA A 129 -26.22 18.71 24.40
N ALA A 130 -26.89 18.30 25.47
CA ALA A 130 -28.30 17.95 25.44
C ALA A 130 -29.12 19.07 24.76
N PRO A 131 -30.04 18.74 23.83
CA PRO A 131 -30.69 17.43 23.66
C PRO A 131 -30.08 16.54 22.55
N GLN A 132 -28.82 16.73 22.15
CA GLN A 132 -28.24 15.89 21.10
C GLN A 132 -28.06 14.42 21.55
N PRO A 133 -28.37 13.44 20.69
CA PRO A 133 -28.09 12.04 20.96
C PRO A 133 -26.59 11.76 20.89
N GLU A 134 -26.18 10.59 21.39
CA GLU A 134 -24.82 10.08 21.19
C GLU A 134 -24.55 9.82 19.70
N CYS A 135 -23.30 9.97 19.26
CA CYS A 135 -22.91 9.69 17.88
C CYS A 135 -22.79 8.18 17.63
N GLY A 136 -23.15 7.77 16.42
CA GLY A 136 -22.94 6.40 15.97
C GLY A 136 -21.47 5.97 15.96
N THR A 137 -21.24 4.67 16.13
CA THR A 137 -19.91 4.07 16.15
C THR A 137 -19.91 2.65 15.59
N GLY A 138 -18.74 2.19 15.17
CA GLY A 138 -18.49 0.80 14.79
C GLY A 138 -18.78 0.44 13.32
N ALA A 139 -19.19 1.38 12.47
CA ALA A 139 -19.35 1.09 11.05
C ALA A 139 -17.99 0.95 10.35
N ILE A 140 -17.88 -0.05 9.47
CA ILE A 140 -16.69 -0.34 8.68
C ILE A 140 -17.10 -0.59 7.23
N ALA A 141 -16.33 -0.05 6.29
CA ALA A 141 -16.51 -0.30 4.88
C ALA A 141 -15.18 -0.39 4.16
N ASP A 142 -15.18 -1.14 3.07
CA ASP A 142 -14.04 -1.29 2.18
C ASP A 142 -14.27 -0.49 0.90
N ALA A 143 -13.17 0.01 0.34
CA ALA A 143 -13.14 0.55 -1.01
C ALA A 143 -12.08 -0.19 -1.82
N VAL A 144 -12.38 -0.48 -3.09
CA VAL A 144 -11.44 -1.17 -3.98
C VAL A 144 -11.27 -0.35 -5.25
N ILE A 145 -10.01 -0.17 -5.67
CA ILE A 145 -9.70 0.47 -6.95
C ILE A 145 -9.93 -0.48 -8.11
N GLY A 146 -10.21 0.05 -9.30
CA GLY A 146 -10.40 -0.78 -10.48
C GLY A 146 -10.37 0.00 -11.78
N GLY A 147 -10.86 -0.61 -12.86
CA GLY A 147 -10.73 -0.06 -14.21
C GLY A 147 -9.29 -0.09 -14.72
N THR A 148 -8.94 0.89 -15.56
CA THR A 148 -7.57 1.01 -16.08
C THR A 148 -6.65 1.56 -14.99
N LEU A 149 -5.79 0.69 -14.46
CA LEU A 149 -4.77 1.08 -13.50
C LEU A 149 -3.57 1.69 -14.23
N THR A 150 -2.91 2.64 -13.57
CA THR A 150 -1.72 3.34 -14.07
C THR A 150 -0.57 3.25 -13.07
N GLY A 151 0.65 3.31 -13.57
CA GLY A 151 1.83 3.06 -12.75
C GLY A 151 1.84 1.63 -12.22
N GLY A 152 2.43 1.44 -11.04
CA GLY A 152 2.64 0.10 -10.50
C GLY A 152 3.80 -0.64 -11.17
N MET A 153 4.27 -1.68 -10.49
CA MET A 153 5.06 -2.75 -11.11
C MET A 153 4.39 -4.06 -10.76
N LEU A 154 4.02 -4.84 -11.77
CA LEU A 154 3.54 -6.19 -11.56
C LEU A 154 4.65 -7.00 -10.87
N LYS A 155 4.30 -7.86 -9.92
CA LYS A 155 5.28 -8.68 -9.20
C LYS A 155 5.09 -10.14 -9.61
N PHE A 156 6.19 -10.89 -9.67
CA PHE A 156 6.20 -12.34 -9.94
C PHE A 156 5.57 -12.73 -11.28
N ILE A 157 5.63 -11.85 -12.28
CA ILE A 157 5.11 -12.11 -13.62
C ILE A 157 6.14 -12.72 -14.56
N ASP A 158 7.42 -12.46 -14.31
CA ASP A 158 8.53 -13.02 -15.08
C ASP A 158 9.04 -14.29 -14.39
N PRO A 159 9.13 -15.43 -15.10
CA PRO A 159 9.78 -16.62 -14.57
C PRO A 159 11.28 -16.38 -14.43
N LEU A 160 11.92 -17.10 -13.51
CA LEU A 160 13.37 -17.11 -13.39
C LEU A 160 13.99 -17.63 -14.71
N PRO A 161 15.01 -16.95 -15.27
CA PRO A 161 15.69 -17.44 -16.46
C PRO A 161 16.26 -18.84 -16.24
N GLY A 162 15.92 -19.76 -17.15
CA GLY A 162 16.45 -21.12 -17.15
C GLY A 162 17.84 -21.21 -17.77
N LEU A 163 18.44 -22.39 -17.65
CA LEU A 163 19.66 -22.74 -18.39
C LEU A 163 19.32 -23.04 -19.85
N TYR A 164 20.19 -22.63 -20.76
CA TYR A 164 20.07 -22.93 -22.19
C TYR A 164 21.34 -23.65 -22.67
N ASP A 165 21.21 -24.82 -23.29
CA ASP A 165 22.33 -25.52 -23.93
C ASP A 165 22.44 -25.12 -25.42
N PRO A 166 23.48 -24.37 -25.82
CA PRO A 166 23.65 -23.96 -27.21
C PRO A 166 23.85 -25.13 -28.18
N ARG A 167 24.28 -26.30 -27.70
CA ARG A 167 24.48 -27.51 -28.54
C ARG A 167 23.18 -28.14 -28.99
N SER A 168 22.06 -27.79 -28.35
CA SER A 168 20.73 -28.30 -28.73
C SER A 168 20.27 -27.84 -30.12
N GLY A 169 20.94 -26.86 -30.71
CA GLY A 169 20.64 -26.36 -32.06
C GLY A 169 19.38 -25.48 -32.15
N GLY A 170 18.75 -25.17 -31.02
CA GLY A 170 17.58 -24.28 -30.95
C GLY A 170 17.95 -22.79 -31.00
N THR A 171 16.93 -21.93 -30.99
CA THR A 171 17.10 -20.50 -30.72
C THR A 171 17.11 -20.29 -29.21
N ALA A 172 18.08 -19.51 -28.71
CA ALA A 172 18.14 -19.17 -27.28
C ALA A 172 16.84 -18.45 -26.84
N PRO A 173 16.24 -18.81 -25.69
CA PRO A 173 15.15 -18.04 -25.13
C PRO A 173 15.57 -16.60 -24.87
N ALA A 174 14.62 -15.67 -25.01
CA ALA A 174 14.88 -14.23 -24.81
C ALA A 174 15.53 -13.92 -23.45
N LYS A 175 15.19 -14.68 -22.39
CA LYS A 175 15.87 -14.65 -21.09
C LYS A 175 16.40 -16.05 -20.76
N SER A 176 17.72 -16.24 -20.77
CA SER A 176 18.33 -17.51 -20.38
C SER A 176 19.79 -17.32 -19.95
N ILE A 177 20.30 -18.29 -19.20
CA ILE A 177 21.72 -18.38 -18.87
C ILE A 177 22.33 -19.47 -19.77
N PRO A 178 23.16 -19.09 -20.76
CA PRO A 178 23.75 -20.08 -21.67
C PRO A 178 24.79 -20.94 -20.95
N LEU A 179 24.78 -22.24 -21.23
CA LEU A 179 25.82 -23.16 -20.80
C LEU A 179 27.08 -22.96 -21.64
N GLY A 180 28.24 -22.99 -21.00
CA GLY A 180 29.52 -23.00 -21.69
C GLY A 180 29.66 -24.24 -22.57
N VAL A 181 30.02 -24.06 -23.84
CA VAL A 181 30.30 -25.15 -24.78
C VAL A 181 31.81 -25.28 -24.92
N PRO A 182 32.42 -26.42 -24.55
CA PRO A 182 33.86 -26.58 -24.69
C PRO A 182 34.27 -26.84 -26.14
N ASP A 183 35.41 -26.30 -26.53
CA ASP A 183 36.19 -26.82 -27.64
C ASP A 183 36.99 -28.04 -27.16
N VAL A 184 36.71 -29.18 -27.78
CA VAL A 184 37.38 -30.46 -27.51
C VAL A 184 38.20 -30.93 -28.71
N VAL A 185 38.19 -30.18 -29.81
CA VAL A 185 38.85 -30.54 -31.07
C VAL A 185 40.23 -29.90 -31.13
N THR A 186 40.35 -28.63 -30.77
CA THR A 186 41.62 -27.90 -30.82
C THR A 186 42.62 -28.39 -29.77
N TYR A 187 42.12 -28.79 -28.59
CA TYR A 187 42.94 -29.30 -27.48
C TYR A 187 42.44 -30.67 -26.99
N PRO A 188 42.76 -31.77 -27.71
CA PRO A 188 42.29 -33.11 -27.36
C PRO A 188 42.66 -33.52 -25.93
N GLY A 189 41.70 -34.09 -25.19
CA GLY A 189 41.86 -34.49 -23.80
C GLY A 189 41.60 -33.38 -22.77
N SER A 190 41.23 -32.16 -23.21
CA SER A 190 40.84 -31.04 -22.36
C SER A 190 39.49 -30.45 -22.78
N HIS A 191 38.79 -29.81 -21.84
CA HIS A 191 37.64 -28.96 -22.15
C HIS A 191 38.11 -27.51 -22.16
N TYR A 192 38.35 -26.97 -23.36
CA TYR A 192 38.79 -25.59 -23.52
C TYR A 192 37.58 -24.66 -23.67
N TYR A 193 37.56 -23.54 -22.94
CA TYR A 193 36.47 -22.56 -22.99
C TYR A 193 37.04 -21.17 -23.25
N GLU A 194 36.37 -20.42 -24.13
CA GLU A 194 36.62 -18.99 -24.32
C GLU A 194 35.47 -18.19 -23.71
N ILE A 195 35.80 -17.27 -22.82
CA ILE A 195 34.82 -16.39 -22.18
C ILE A 195 35.19 -14.95 -22.53
N ALA A 196 34.26 -14.24 -23.18
CA ALA A 196 34.43 -12.83 -23.49
C ALA A 196 33.61 -11.97 -22.50
N LEU A 197 34.23 -10.91 -21.99
CA LEU A 197 33.49 -9.82 -21.36
C LEU A 197 32.92 -8.95 -22.47
N ARG A 198 31.60 -8.88 -22.56
CA ARG A 198 30.89 -8.09 -23.56
C ARG A 198 29.83 -7.26 -22.87
N GLU A 199 29.68 -6.05 -23.36
CA GLU A 199 28.53 -5.23 -23.00
C GLU A 199 27.28 -5.83 -23.64
N PHE A 200 26.20 -5.96 -22.88
CA PHE A 200 24.91 -6.44 -23.38
C PHE A 200 23.76 -5.69 -22.73
N SER A 201 22.54 -5.89 -23.24
CA SER A 201 21.34 -5.29 -22.67
C SER A 201 20.31 -6.37 -22.43
N GLU A 202 19.76 -6.41 -21.22
CA GLU A 202 18.84 -7.45 -20.78
C GLU A 202 17.64 -6.84 -20.04
N SER A 203 16.43 -7.29 -20.36
CA SER A 203 15.22 -6.88 -19.63
C SER A 203 15.00 -7.84 -18.47
N PHE A 204 15.35 -7.46 -17.25
CA PHE A 204 15.15 -8.32 -16.09
C PHE A 204 13.67 -8.46 -15.70
N HIS A 205 12.84 -7.46 -16.00
CA HIS A 205 11.42 -7.45 -15.68
C HIS A 205 10.61 -6.89 -16.85
N ALA A 206 9.51 -7.53 -17.24
CA ALA A 206 8.71 -7.15 -18.40
C ALA A 206 8.09 -5.74 -18.27
N SER A 207 7.88 -5.26 -17.04
CA SER A 207 7.41 -3.89 -16.77
C SER A 207 8.53 -2.84 -16.73
N LEU A 208 9.78 -3.21 -16.99
CA LEU A 208 10.93 -2.31 -16.96
C LEU A 208 11.71 -2.29 -18.28
N PRO A 209 12.31 -1.14 -18.65
CA PRO A 209 13.24 -1.09 -19.76
C PRO A 209 14.43 -2.04 -19.56
N PRO A 210 15.05 -2.51 -20.66
CA PRO A 210 16.31 -3.25 -20.57
C PRO A 210 17.39 -2.47 -19.83
N THR A 211 18.16 -3.18 -19.01
CA THR A 211 19.34 -2.65 -18.34
C THR A 211 20.58 -3.00 -19.15
N LYS A 212 21.43 -2.01 -19.38
CA LYS A 212 22.73 -2.19 -20.04
C LYS A 212 23.78 -2.57 -18.99
N MET A 213 24.54 -3.63 -19.26
CA MET A 213 25.58 -4.16 -18.38
C MET A 213 26.86 -4.45 -19.16
#